data_AF-A0AA39U9D0-F1
#
_entry.id   AF-A0AA39U9D0-F1
#
_cell.length_a   1.000
_cell.length_b   1.000
_cell.length_c   1.000
_cell.angle_alpha   90.00
_cell.angle_beta   90.00
_cell.angle_gamma   90.00
#
_symmetry.space_group_name_H-M   'P 1'
#
loop_
_entity.id
_entity.type
_entity.pdbx_description
1 polymer ?
#
loop_
_entity_poly.entity_id
_entity_poly.type
_entity_poly.pdbx_seq_one_letter_code
_entity_poly.pdbx_strand_id
1 'polypeptide(L)'
;MHSVPIKTLLCLLPSLQYLNFHNFKRKLYHASLAAILHSLKLGMTIPVVQYCPDGHYQRILYDLAAYIADYPEQVLLAGMVSGWCVKCTALASDLDMPAEFKEDSGLLWDNYGIDDEILPFTSEFPRADIHEMLTSDLLHQIIKGSFKDHLVEWVGEYLEMTVGAT
;
A
#
# COMPACT_ATOMS: atom_id res chain seq x y z
N MET A 1 35.74 3.39 -21.48
CA MET A 1 34.46 2.69 -21.18
C MET A 1 33.59 3.68 -20.42
N HIS A 2 32.72 4.41 -21.12
CA HIS A 2 31.81 5.37 -20.50
C HIS A 2 30.54 4.65 -20.06
N SER A 3 30.23 4.70 -18.77
CA SER A 3 28.94 4.29 -18.25
C SER A 3 27.86 5.20 -18.85
N VAL A 4 27.08 4.66 -19.79
CA VAL A 4 25.86 5.34 -20.23
C VAL A 4 24.90 5.30 -19.04
N PRO A 5 24.45 6.45 -18.51
CA PRO A 5 23.53 6.46 -17.39
C PRO A 5 22.23 5.78 -17.82
N ILE A 6 21.75 4.85 -17.01
CA ILE A 6 20.53 4.04 -17.24
C ILE A 6 19.33 4.91 -17.67
N LYS A 7 19.28 6.18 -17.23
CA LYS A 7 18.23 7.14 -17.62
C LYS A 7 18.17 7.44 -19.13
N THR A 8 19.27 7.37 -19.88
CA THR A 8 19.28 7.74 -21.31
C THR A 8 18.71 6.64 -22.21
N LEU A 9 18.70 5.38 -21.76
CA LEU A 9 18.20 4.25 -22.57
C LEU A 9 16.66 4.12 -22.55
N LEU A 10 15.97 4.63 -21.53
CA LEU A 10 14.51 4.47 -21.39
C LEU A 10 13.70 5.32 -22.39
N CYS A 11 14.24 6.44 -22.89
CA CYS A 11 13.50 7.31 -23.82
C CYS A 11 13.45 6.80 -25.27
N LEU A 12 14.13 5.70 -25.60
CA LEU A 12 14.22 5.16 -26.96
C LEU A 12 13.47 3.83 -27.15
N LEU A 13 12.91 3.26 -26.07
CA LEU A 13 12.11 2.04 -26.16
C LEU A 13 10.67 2.38 -26.59
N PRO A 14 10.07 1.65 -27.55
CA PRO A 14 8.64 1.74 -27.83
C PRO A 14 7.82 1.65 -26.55
N SER A 15 6.72 2.41 -26.45
CA SER A 15 5.86 2.47 -25.25
C SER A 15 5.48 1.09 -24.69
N LEU A 16 5.25 0.12 -25.57
CA LEU A 16 5.02 -1.30 -25.22
C LEU A 16 6.22 -1.97 -24.53
N GLN A 17 7.45 -1.78 -25.02
CA GLN A 17 8.65 -2.35 -24.39
C GLN A 17 8.95 -1.68 -23.04
N TYR A 18 8.66 -0.38 -22.92
CA TYR A 18 8.78 0.35 -21.65
C TYR A 18 7.81 -0.16 -20.59
N LEU A 19 6.53 -0.32 -20.93
CA LEU A 19 5.50 -0.84 -20.01
C LEU A 19 5.84 -2.26 -19.55
N ASN A 20 6.22 -3.14 -20.48
CA ASN A 20 6.65 -4.50 -20.18
C ASN A 20 7.82 -4.56 -19.18
N PHE A 21 8.77 -3.64 -19.28
CA PHE A 21 9.91 -3.58 -18.36
C PHE A 21 9.52 -3.12 -16.95
N HIS A 22 8.59 -2.17 -16.82
CA HIS A 22 8.06 -1.77 -15.53
C HIS A 22 7.26 -2.90 -14.88
N ASN A 23 6.38 -3.56 -15.63
CA ASN A 23 5.61 -4.70 -15.12
C ASN A 23 6.55 -5.86 -14.72
N PHE A 24 7.61 -6.10 -15.50
CA PHE A 24 8.64 -7.06 -15.13
C PHE A 24 9.32 -6.72 -13.79
N LYS A 25 9.70 -5.45 -13.57
CA LYS A 25 10.30 -5.03 -12.29
C LYS A 25 9.36 -5.21 -11.12
N ARG A 26 8.08 -4.85 -11.27
CA ARG A 26 7.05 -5.03 -10.23
C ARG A 26 6.89 -6.52 -9.89
N LYS A 27 6.75 -7.37 -10.91
CA LYS A 27 6.66 -8.83 -10.74
C LYS A 27 7.90 -9.41 -10.06
N LEU A 28 9.10 -8.97 -10.47
CA LEU A 28 10.35 -9.39 -9.84
C LEU A 28 10.44 -8.96 -8.36
N TYR A 29 9.97 -7.75 -8.04
CA TYR A 29 9.93 -7.25 -6.67
C TYR A 29 9.04 -8.11 -5.77
N HIS A 30 7.80 -8.41 -6.19
CA HIS A 30 6.90 -9.30 -5.43
C HIS A 30 7.44 -10.72 -5.32
N ALA A 31 7.96 -11.29 -6.40
CA ALA A 31 8.57 -12.62 -6.38
C ALA A 31 9.77 -12.67 -5.41
N SER A 32 10.55 -11.60 -5.33
CA SER A 32 11.68 -11.50 -4.40
C SER A 32 11.21 -11.48 -2.94
N LEU A 33 10.18 -10.68 -2.62
CA LEU A 33 9.62 -10.64 -1.26
C LEU A 33 9.00 -11.99 -0.87
N ALA A 34 8.27 -12.63 -1.78
CA ALA A 34 7.72 -13.96 -1.55
C ALA A 34 8.81 -14.99 -1.27
N ALA A 35 9.91 -14.95 -2.02
CA ALA A 35 11.05 -15.84 -1.82
C ALA A 35 11.77 -15.60 -0.48
N ILE A 36 12.01 -14.33 -0.12
CA ILE A 36 12.67 -13.95 1.14
C ILE A 36 11.85 -14.39 2.34
N LEU A 37 10.54 -14.18 2.30
CA LEU A 37 9.64 -14.45 3.42
C LEU A 37 9.12 -15.89 3.46
N HIS A 38 9.43 -16.71 2.44
CA HIS A 38 8.88 -18.05 2.25
C HIS A 38 8.93 -18.94 3.50
N SER A 39 10.02 -18.87 4.28
CA SER A 39 10.22 -19.66 5.49
C SER A 39 9.19 -19.37 6.59
N LEU A 40 8.56 -18.19 6.59
CA LEU A 40 7.56 -17.80 7.57
C LEU A 40 6.23 -18.53 7.39
N LYS A 41 5.90 -18.99 6.16
CA LYS A 41 4.59 -19.59 5.86
C LYS A 41 4.21 -20.73 6.79
N LEU A 42 5.19 -21.56 7.16
CA LEU A 42 4.96 -22.67 8.08
C LEU A 42 4.56 -22.16 9.47
N GLY A 43 5.29 -21.17 9.99
CA GLY A 43 5.03 -20.55 11.29
C GLY A 43 3.76 -19.69 11.33
N MET A 44 3.20 -19.33 10.18
CA MET A 44 1.91 -18.66 10.08
C MET A 44 0.73 -19.64 10.16
N THR A 45 0.94 -20.92 9.83
CA THR A 45 -0.13 -21.94 9.89
C THR A 45 -0.04 -22.81 11.14
N ILE A 46 1.18 -23.20 11.52
CA ILE A 46 1.44 -24.14 12.61
C ILE A 46 2.06 -23.38 13.79
N PRO A 47 1.46 -23.44 14.99
CA PRO A 47 2.01 -22.76 16.16
C PRO A 47 3.41 -23.28 16.51
N VAL A 48 4.34 -22.37 16.75
CA VAL A 48 5.72 -22.67 17.15
C VAL A 48 5.88 -22.38 18.64
N VAL A 49 6.58 -23.27 19.36
CA VAL A 49 6.91 -23.02 20.77
C VAL A 49 8.09 -22.07 20.84
N GLN A 50 7.87 -20.89 21.41
CA GLN A 50 8.87 -19.82 21.55
C GLN A 50 9.01 -19.44 23.02
N TYR A 51 10.23 -19.14 23.46
CA TYR A 51 10.45 -18.52 24.76
C TYR A 51 10.13 -17.03 24.68
N CYS A 52 9.13 -16.59 25.43
CA CYS A 52 8.63 -15.23 25.41
C CYS A 52 9.34 -14.34 26.45
N PRO A 53 9.36 -13.01 26.27
CA PRO A 53 10.00 -12.08 27.21
C PRO A 53 9.40 -12.08 28.62
N ASP A 54 8.18 -12.61 28.79
CA ASP A 54 7.52 -12.81 30.08
C ASP A 54 8.09 -13.98 30.90
N GLY A 55 9.07 -14.72 30.36
CA GLY A 55 9.72 -15.84 31.02
C GLY A 55 9.02 -17.20 30.80
N HIS A 56 7.98 -17.25 29.96
CA HIS A 56 7.23 -18.47 29.70
C HIS A 56 7.42 -18.97 28.26
N TYR A 57 7.31 -20.28 28.07
CA TYR A 57 7.21 -20.86 26.72
C TYR A 57 5.75 -20.81 26.28
N GLN A 58 5.50 -20.17 25.14
CA GLN A 58 4.18 -20.05 24.57
C GLN A 58 4.14 -20.60 23.14
N ARG A 59 2.95 -20.99 22.69
CA ARG A 59 2.71 -21.33 21.28
C ARG A 59 2.32 -20.06 20.55
N ILE A 60 3.16 -19.62 19.62
CA ILE A 60 2.93 -18.42 18.83
C ILE A 60 2.69 -18.78 17.37
N LEU A 61 1.84 -17.99 16.71
CA LEU A 61 1.72 -17.97 15.27
C LEU A 61 2.38 -16.68 14.78
N TYR A 62 3.18 -16.80 13.71
CA TYR A 62 3.71 -15.63 13.04
C TYR A 62 2.64 -15.02 12.15
N ASP A 63 2.72 -13.69 12.01
CA ASP A 63 1.87 -12.96 11.10
C ASP A 63 2.63 -11.79 10.48
N LEU A 64 2.25 -11.41 9.27
CA LEU A 64 2.78 -10.23 8.62
C LEU A 64 1.81 -9.08 8.91
N ALA A 65 1.98 -8.42 10.06
CA ALA A 65 0.97 -7.49 10.57
C ALA A 65 1.06 -6.07 9.97
N ALA A 66 2.28 -5.58 9.72
CA ALA A 66 2.50 -4.20 9.29
C ALA A 66 3.65 -4.09 8.30
N TYR A 67 3.45 -3.30 7.24
CA TYR A 67 4.49 -2.89 6.30
C TYR A 67 4.56 -1.37 6.26
N ILE A 68 5.68 -0.82 6.73
CA ILE A 68 5.95 0.62 6.73
C ILE A 68 6.74 0.94 5.46
N ALA A 69 6.16 1.78 4.61
CA ALA A 69 6.69 2.17 3.32
C ALA A 69 6.38 3.65 3.07
N ASP A 70 7.20 4.32 2.27
CA ASP A 70 6.85 5.62 1.71
C ASP A 70 5.79 5.48 0.59
N TYR A 71 5.19 6.58 0.14
CA TYR A 71 4.09 6.51 -0.84
C TYR A 71 4.46 5.74 -2.14
N PRO A 72 5.60 6.01 -2.81
CA PRO A 72 6.00 5.24 -3.99
C PRO A 72 6.14 3.73 -3.72
N GLU A 73 6.68 3.34 -2.57
CA GLU A 73 6.80 1.93 -2.18
C GLU A 73 5.43 1.32 -1.82
N GLN A 74 4.53 2.05 -1.16
CA GLN A 74 3.16 1.59 -0.90
C GLN A 74 2.41 1.31 -2.21
N VAL A 75 2.52 2.20 -3.19
CA VAL A 75 1.91 2.05 -4.52
C VAL A 75 2.47 0.81 -5.22
N LEU A 76 3.79 0.60 -5.16
CA LEU A 76 4.43 -0.60 -5.71
C LEU A 76 3.92 -1.88 -5.01
N LEU A 77 3.85 -1.87 -3.68
CA LEU A 77 3.50 -3.04 -2.87
C LEU A 77 2.05 -3.47 -3.04
N ALA A 78 1.12 -2.53 -3.15
CA ALA A 78 -0.29 -2.83 -3.33
C ALA A 78 -0.70 -3.05 -4.79
N GLY A 79 0.23 -2.93 -5.76
CA GLY A 79 -0.12 -2.97 -7.17
C GLY A 79 -1.06 -1.83 -7.56
N MET A 80 -0.86 -0.64 -6.99
CA MET A 80 -1.73 0.51 -7.24
C MET A 80 -1.15 1.42 -8.34
N VAL A 81 -2.02 2.23 -8.94
CA VAL A 81 -1.69 3.30 -9.86
C VAL A 81 -1.32 4.54 -9.05
N SER A 82 -0.20 5.18 -9.42
CA SER A 82 0.24 6.41 -8.74
C SER A 82 -0.82 7.50 -8.84
N GLY A 83 -1.04 8.23 -7.74
CA GLY A 83 -2.11 9.21 -7.58
C GLY A 83 -3.31 8.68 -6.80
N TRP A 84 -3.44 7.35 -6.65
CA TRP A 84 -4.48 6.74 -5.84
C TRP A 84 -3.99 6.45 -4.41
N CYS A 85 -4.90 6.58 -3.45
CA CYS A 85 -4.64 6.22 -2.06
C CYS A 85 -4.74 4.70 -1.88
N VAL A 86 -3.68 4.10 -1.34
CA VAL A 86 -3.60 2.65 -1.13
C VAL A 86 -4.55 2.14 -0.04
N LYS A 87 -5.00 3.04 0.84
CA LYS A 87 -5.91 2.74 1.96
C LYS A 87 -7.37 2.97 1.63
N CYS A 88 -7.69 4.11 1.04
CA CYS A 88 -9.06 4.56 0.84
C CYS A 88 -9.52 4.42 -0.61
N THR A 89 -8.64 3.97 -1.53
CA THR A 89 -8.88 3.96 -2.99
C THR A 89 -9.37 5.30 -3.54
N ALA A 90 -9.09 6.39 -2.82
CA ALA A 90 -9.47 7.75 -3.20
C ALA A 90 -8.38 8.34 -4.09
N LEU A 91 -8.77 9.11 -5.10
CA LEU A 91 -7.83 9.84 -5.93
C LEU A 91 -7.26 11.02 -5.13
N ALA A 92 -5.99 11.37 -5.33
CA ALA A 92 -5.36 12.49 -4.61
C ALA A 92 -6.09 13.84 -4.80
N SER A 93 -6.80 14.01 -5.92
CA SER A 93 -7.61 15.19 -6.20
C SER A 93 -9.02 15.14 -5.60
N ASP A 94 -9.47 13.98 -5.12
CA ASP A 94 -10.81 13.75 -4.60
C ASP A 94 -10.76 12.83 -3.38
N LEU A 95 -10.48 13.44 -2.23
CA LEU A 95 -10.21 12.74 -0.97
C LEU A 95 -11.49 12.39 -0.18
N ASP A 96 -12.66 12.82 -0.65
CA ASP A 96 -13.95 12.74 0.05
C ASP A 96 -14.76 11.47 -0.27
N MET A 97 -14.34 10.71 -1.28
CA MET A 97 -15.05 9.50 -1.66
C MET A 97 -14.86 8.36 -0.64
N PRO A 98 -15.93 7.75 -0.12
CA PRO A 98 -15.85 6.55 0.70
C PRO A 98 -15.41 5.35 -0.15
N ALA A 99 -14.54 4.53 0.42
CA ALA A 99 -13.97 3.33 -0.22
C ALA A 99 -15.03 2.20 -0.29
N GLU A 100 -15.95 2.26 -1.23
CA GLU A 100 -16.80 1.09 -1.55
C GLU A 100 -16.16 0.29 -2.68
N PHE A 101 -15.51 -0.82 -2.33
CA PHE A 101 -15.04 -1.80 -3.31
C PHE A 101 -16.24 -2.49 -3.96
N LYS A 102 -16.47 -2.23 -5.26
CA LYS A 102 -17.31 -3.08 -6.10
C LYS A 102 -16.40 -3.83 -7.06
N GLU A 103 -16.32 -5.15 -6.88
CA GLU A 103 -15.59 -6.06 -7.78
C GLU A 103 -16.28 -6.05 -9.16
N ASP A 104 -15.80 -5.20 -10.06
CA ASP A 104 -16.14 -5.29 -11.48
C ASP A 104 -14.82 -5.24 -12.28
N SER A 105 -14.41 -6.39 -12.80
CA SER A 105 -13.05 -6.67 -13.25
C SER A 105 -12.62 -5.91 -14.51
N GLY A 106 -13.54 -5.21 -15.19
CA GLY A 106 -13.23 -4.36 -16.34
C GLY A 106 -12.88 -2.91 -15.99
N LEU A 107 -13.11 -2.47 -14.75
CA LEU A 107 -12.99 -1.06 -14.34
C LEU A 107 -11.99 -0.85 -13.19
N LEU A 108 -11.23 -1.87 -12.82
CA LEU A 108 -10.35 -1.85 -11.64
C LEU A 108 -9.27 -0.77 -11.74
N TRP A 109 -8.64 -0.64 -12.90
CA TRP A 109 -7.61 0.36 -13.17
C TRP A 109 -8.18 1.79 -13.16
N ASP A 110 -9.26 2.01 -13.90
CA ASP A 110 -9.80 3.36 -14.11
C ASP A 110 -10.56 3.89 -12.89
N ASN A 111 -11.29 3.03 -12.17
CA ASN A 111 -12.13 3.45 -11.05
C ASN A 111 -11.47 3.34 -9.68
N TYR A 112 -10.48 2.46 -9.53
CA TYR A 112 -9.86 2.18 -8.22
C TYR A 112 -8.33 2.26 -8.26
N GLY A 113 -7.73 2.44 -9.45
CA GLY A 113 -6.29 2.48 -9.59
C GLY A 113 -5.61 1.16 -9.23
N ILE A 114 -6.24 0.01 -9.48
CA ILE A 114 -5.63 -1.30 -9.20
C ILE A 114 -5.10 -1.93 -10.49
N ASP A 115 -3.85 -2.38 -10.44
CA ASP A 115 -3.16 -3.11 -11.52
C ASP A 115 -3.38 -4.61 -11.38
N ASP A 116 -4.27 -5.18 -12.20
CA ASP A 116 -4.63 -6.60 -12.19
C ASP A 116 -3.52 -7.51 -12.72
N GLU A 117 -2.50 -6.97 -13.41
CA GLU A 117 -1.33 -7.75 -13.81
C GLU A 117 -0.36 -8.02 -12.67
N ILE A 118 -0.51 -7.32 -11.54
CA ILE A 118 0.38 -7.41 -10.38
C ILE A 118 -0.30 -8.19 -9.27
N LEU A 119 0.23 -9.38 -9.01
CA LEU A 119 -0.17 -10.18 -7.86
C LEU A 119 0.72 -9.80 -6.64
N PRO A 120 0.16 -9.23 -5.56
CA PRO A 120 0.94 -8.91 -4.37
C PRO A 120 1.54 -10.18 -3.75
N PHE A 121 2.76 -10.07 -3.21
CA PHE A 121 3.47 -11.21 -2.61
C PHE A 121 2.68 -11.84 -1.44
N THR A 122 1.87 -11.03 -0.75
CA THR A 122 1.05 -11.43 0.39
C THR A 122 -0.01 -12.46 0.02
N SER A 123 -0.43 -12.53 -1.26
CA SER A 123 -1.36 -13.54 -1.77
C SER A 123 -0.90 -14.98 -1.51
N GLU A 124 0.41 -15.21 -1.35
CA GLU A 124 0.94 -16.53 -1.04
C GLU A 124 1.07 -16.83 0.46
N PHE A 125 0.71 -15.89 1.34
CA PHE A 125 0.87 -15.98 2.79
C PHE A 125 -0.51 -15.97 3.48
N PRO A 126 -0.75 -16.91 4.41
CA PRO A 126 -2.05 -16.98 5.07
C PRO A 126 -2.25 -15.77 5.98
N ARG A 127 -3.44 -15.14 5.91
CA ARG A 127 -3.83 -13.95 6.71
C ARG A 127 -3.00 -12.68 6.43
N ALA A 128 -2.27 -12.65 5.32
CA ALA A 128 -1.56 -11.46 4.89
C ALA A 128 -2.38 -10.73 3.82
N ASP A 129 -3.12 -9.70 4.22
CA ASP A 129 -3.78 -8.77 3.29
C ASP A 129 -2.93 -7.51 3.12
N ILE A 130 -2.50 -7.21 1.90
CA ILE A 130 -1.60 -6.07 1.65
C ILE A 130 -2.25 -4.72 2.01
N HIS A 131 -3.55 -4.57 1.78
CA HIS A 131 -4.27 -3.32 2.04
C HIS A 131 -4.50 -3.11 3.54
N GLU A 132 -4.63 -4.19 4.31
CA GLU A 132 -4.66 -4.12 5.78
C GLU A 132 -3.26 -3.85 6.35
N MET A 133 -2.25 -4.57 5.85
CA MET A 133 -0.87 -4.55 6.32
C MET A 133 -0.15 -3.22 6.11
N LEU A 134 -0.36 -2.56 4.98
CA LEU A 134 0.33 -1.30 4.72
C LEU A 134 -0.05 -0.31 5.80
N THR A 135 0.90 0.29 6.50
CA THR A 135 0.55 1.38 7.43
C THR A 135 0.19 2.60 6.61
N SER A 136 -0.89 3.30 6.94
CA SER A 136 -1.23 4.57 6.25
C SER A 136 -0.04 5.52 6.31
N ASP A 137 0.30 6.13 5.18
CA ASP A 137 1.34 7.15 5.09
C ASP A 137 1.11 8.26 6.14
N LEU A 138 2.20 8.69 6.79
CA LEU A 138 2.19 9.81 7.74
C LEU A 138 1.58 11.05 7.11
N LEU A 139 1.84 11.31 5.83
CA LEU A 139 1.27 12.46 5.14
C LEU A 139 -0.27 12.35 5.04
N HIS A 140 -0.78 11.16 4.71
CA HIS A 140 -2.21 10.92 4.65
C HIS A 140 -2.87 11.05 6.03
N GLN A 141 -2.27 10.48 7.07
CA GLN A 141 -2.78 10.59 8.45
C GLN A 141 -2.79 12.03 8.96
N ILE A 142 -1.73 12.81 8.66
CA ILE A 142 -1.65 14.20 9.07
C ILE A 142 -2.68 15.03 8.32
N ILE A 143 -2.73 14.96 6.99
CA ILE A 143 -3.60 15.82 6.19
C ILE A 143 -5.07 15.45 6.37
N LYS A 144 -5.44 14.18 6.19
CA LYS A 144 -6.84 13.73 6.25
C LYS A 144 -7.29 13.61 7.70
N GLY A 145 -6.63 12.76 8.49
CA GLY A 145 -7.05 12.49 9.86
C GLY A 145 -6.88 13.65 10.83
N SER A 146 -5.72 14.33 10.85
CA SER A 146 -5.45 15.34 11.89
C SER A 146 -5.85 16.77 11.49
N PHE A 147 -5.53 17.19 10.26
CA PHE A 147 -5.79 18.55 9.81
C PHE A 147 -7.22 18.72 9.32
N LYS A 148 -7.63 17.96 8.30
CA LYS A 148 -8.95 18.11 7.70
C LYS A 148 -10.07 17.69 8.66
N ASP A 149 -10.01 16.47 9.18
CA ASP A 149 -11.11 15.85 9.92
C ASP A 149 -11.17 16.29 11.39
N HIS A 150 -10.20 17.04 11.90
CA HIS A 150 -10.21 17.53 13.28
C HIS A 150 -9.94 19.03 13.35
N LEU A 151 -8.76 19.48 12.92
CA LEU A 151 -8.39 20.88 13.10
C LEU A 151 -9.29 21.84 12.31
N VAL A 152 -9.60 21.54 11.05
CA VAL A 152 -10.48 22.38 10.23
C VAL A 152 -11.92 22.32 10.76
N GLU A 153 -12.41 21.14 11.13
CA GLU A 153 -13.75 20.97 11.72
C GLU A 153 -13.89 21.78 13.02
N TRP A 154 -12.99 21.59 13.99
CA TRP A 154 -13.04 22.29 15.28
C TRP A 154 -12.88 23.80 15.14
N VAL A 155 -12.02 24.27 14.22
CA VAL A 155 -11.88 25.71 13.95
C VAL A 155 -13.17 26.24 13.31
N GLY A 156 -13.79 25.48 12.40
CA GLY A 156 -15.10 25.81 11.84
C GLY A 156 -16.17 25.97 12.93
N GLU A 157 -16.34 24.95 13.78
CA GLU A 157 -17.27 24.97 14.90
C GLU A 157 -17.01 26.15 15.84
N TYR A 158 -15.75 26.41 16.18
CA TYR A 158 -15.37 27.54 17.03
C TYR A 158 -15.73 28.90 16.40
N LEU A 159 -15.52 29.06 15.09
CA LEU A 159 -15.86 30.29 14.38
C LEU A 159 -17.38 30.50 14.32
N GLU A 160 -18.15 29.43 14.08
CA GLU A 160 -19.62 29.48 14.15
C GLU A 160 -20.11 29.91 15.53
N MET A 161 -19.51 29.40 16.60
CA MET A 161 -19.85 29.76 17.98
C MET A 161 -19.52 31.21 18.33
N THR A 162 -18.42 31.76 17.80
CA THR A 162 -17.88 33.06 18.25
C THR A 162 -18.30 34.23 17.36
N VAL A 163 -18.45 34.02 16.06
CA VAL A 163 -18.72 35.07 15.07
C VAL A 163 -20.13 34.94 14.47
N GLY A 164 -20.76 33.77 14.62
CA GLY A 164 -22.02 33.41 13.97
C GLY A 164 -21.80 32.81 12.59
N ALA A 165 -22.75 32.01 12.11
CA ALA A 165 -22.67 31.36 10.80
C ALA A 165 -22.67 32.41 9.67
N THR A 166 -21.69 32.32 8.77
CA THR A 166 -21.67 33.06 7.49
C THR A 166 -22.53 32.39 6.44
#